data_AF-A0A964V7D7-F1
#
_entry.id   AF-A0A964V7D7-F1
#
_cell.length_a   1.000
_cell.length_b   1.000
_cell.length_c   1.000
_cell.angle_alpha   90.00
_cell.angle_beta   90.00
_cell.angle_gamma   90.00
#
_symmetry.space_group_name_H-M   'P 1'
#
loop_
_entity.id
_entity.type
_entity.pdbx_description
1 polymer ?
#
loop_
_entity_poly.entity_id
_entity_poly.type
_entity_poly.pdbx_seq_one_letter_code
_entity_poly.pdbx_strand_id
1 'polypeptide(L)'
;MQGWDGARAVASRLGGATGQSECRLRAYLDGIAVHDFDLDTLRPDDLEAIEIYHGPSVPIEYSQLVDPDGVNPCGAILIWTRRD
;
A
#
# COMPACT_ATOMS: atom_id res chain seq x y z
N MET A 1 5.20 22.58 26.80
CA MET A 1 4.71 21.23 26.50
C MET A 1 4.18 21.26 25.08
N GLN A 2 4.86 20.56 24.16
CA GLN A 2 4.55 20.48 22.73
C GLN A 2 3.37 19.54 22.52
N GLY A 3 2.42 19.90 21.65
CA GLY A 3 1.28 19.07 21.25
C GLY A 3 1.16 19.11 19.73
N TRP A 4 1.08 17.94 19.11
CA TRP A 4 1.30 17.68 17.69
C TRP A 4 0.37 18.44 16.73
N ASP A 5 0.96 19.28 15.88
CA ASP A 5 0.40 19.71 14.60
C ASP A 5 0.94 18.77 13.51
N GLY A 6 0.09 18.03 12.80
CA GLY A 6 0.44 17.60 11.43
C GLY A 6 -0.04 16.27 10.88
N ALA A 7 -0.69 15.37 11.64
CA ALA A 7 -1.18 14.12 11.05
C ALA A 7 -2.66 14.24 10.62
N ARG A 8 -2.91 14.45 9.31
CA ARG A 8 -4.23 14.20 8.71
C ARG A 8 -4.32 12.73 8.36
N ALA A 9 -5.11 11.97 9.11
CA ALA A 9 -5.51 10.63 8.69
C ALA A 9 -6.36 10.74 7.42
N VAL A 10 -5.81 10.34 6.28
CA VAL A 10 -6.57 10.18 5.05
C VAL A 10 -7.01 8.72 5.01
N ALA A 11 -8.22 8.44 5.51
CA ALA A 11 -8.85 7.15 5.29
C ALA A 11 -9.19 7.02 3.80
N SER A 12 -8.29 6.42 3.02
CA SER A 12 -8.61 6.02 1.65
C SER A 12 -9.43 4.76 1.74
N ARG A 13 -10.74 4.87 1.44
CA ARG A 13 -11.58 3.70 1.20
C ARG A 13 -11.07 3.05 -0.09
N LEU A 14 -10.27 1.99 0.03
CA LEU A 14 -10.05 1.05 -1.06
C LEU A 14 -11.37 0.33 -1.33
N GLY A 15 -12.26 1.00 -2.07
CA GLY A 15 -13.58 0.50 -2.42
C GLY A 15 -14.48 1.60 -2.97
N GLY A 16 -14.39 1.87 -4.28
CA GLY A 16 -15.38 2.71 -4.97
C GLY A 16 -14.89 3.36 -6.27
N ALA A 17 -15.17 2.68 -7.39
CA ALA A 17 -14.93 3.09 -8.77
C ALA A 17 -15.37 4.50 -9.18
N THR A 18 -14.54 5.17 -9.99
CA THR A 18 -15.01 5.97 -11.13
C THR A 18 -14.19 5.65 -12.39
N GLY A 19 -14.62 4.64 -13.15
CA GLY A 19 -14.61 4.70 -14.62
C GLY A 19 -13.34 4.39 -15.43
N GLN A 20 -12.29 3.79 -14.88
CA GLN A 20 -11.16 3.26 -15.67
C GLN A 20 -10.77 1.90 -15.11
N SER A 21 -10.29 0.97 -15.95
CA SER A 21 -9.82 -0.38 -15.59
C SER A 21 -9.29 -0.44 -14.15
N GLU A 22 -9.83 -1.33 -13.32
CA GLU A 22 -9.52 -1.40 -11.88
C GLU A 22 -8.00 -1.52 -11.66
N CYS A 23 -7.36 -0.37 -11.47
CA CYS A 23 -5.94 -0.26 -11.19
C CYS A 23 -5.74 -0.72 -9.76
N ARG A 24 -5.55 -2.03 -9.61
CA ARG A 24 -5.27 -2.65 -8.32
C ARG A 24 -3.79 -2.53 -8.01
N LEU A 25 -3.49 -1.96 -6.86
CA LEU A 25 -2.12 -1.92 -6.34
C LEU A 25 -1.86 -3.18 -5.53
N ARG A 26 -0.69 -3.78 -5.71
CA ARG A 26 -0.26 -4.92 -4.91
C ARG A 26 0.41 -4.46 -3.63
N ALA A 27 -0.04 -4.96 -2.48
CA ALA A 27 0.52 -4.61 -1.19
C ALA A 27 1.65 -5.54 -0.76
N TYR A 28 2.68 -4.97 -0.16
CA TYR A 28 3.81 -5.67 0.44
C TYR A 28 4.01 -5.18 1.87
N LEU A 29 4.01 -6.10 2.84
CA LEU A 29 4.34 -5.82 4.24
C LEU A 29 5.75 -6.36 4.52
N ASP A 30 6.69 -5.46 4.83
CA ASP A 30 8.11 -5.78 5.06
C ASP A 30 8.73 -6.63 3.94
N GLY A 31 8.33 -6.35 2.69
CA GLY A 31 8.78 -7.05 1.48
C GLY A 31 8.00 -8.33 1.14
N ILE A 32 7.02 -8.73 1.96
CA ILE A 32 6.19 -9.90 1.71
C ILE A 32 4.86 -9.49 1.08
N ALA A 33 4.54 -10.07 -0.08
CA ALA A 33 3.27 -9.83 -0.74
C ALA A 33 2.11 -10.30 0.14
N VAL A 34 1.15 -9.41 0.37
CA VAL A 34 -0.06 -9.68 1.15
C VAL A 34 -1.28 -9.53 0.24
N HIS A 35 -2.21 -10.47 0.34
CA HIS A 35 -3.46 -10.48 -0.42
C HIS A 35 -4.61 -10.17 0.54
N ASP A 36 -5.63 -9.46 0.06
CA ASP A 36 -6.77 -9.00 0.88
C ASP A 36 -6.33 -8.25 2.15
N PHE A 37 -5.27 -7.47 2.01
CA PHE A 37 -4.65 -6.77 3.13
C PHE A 37 -5.48 -5.56 3.55
N ASP A 38 -5.84 -5.53 4.83
CA ASP A 38 -6.55 -4.42 5.45
C ASP A 38 -5.58 -3.53 6.24
N LEU A 39 -5.32 -2.33 5.71
CA LEU A 39 -4.48 -1.31 6.35
C LEU A 39 -5.00 -0.90 7.73
N ASP A 40 -6.31 -1.00 7.98
CA ASP A 40 -6.91 -0.63 9.27
C ASP A 40 -6.50 -1.58 10.40
N THR A 41 -5.89 -2.73 10.05
CA THR A 41 -5.34 -3.68 11.04
C THR A 41 -3.98 -3.27 11.59
N LEU A 42 -3.27 -2.35 10.93
CA LEU A 42 -1.99 -1.83 11.41
C LEU A 42 -2.20 -0.62 12.30
N ARG A 43 -1.51 -0.60 13.45
CA ARG A 43 -1.49 0.59 14.29
C ARG A 43 -0.53 1.61 13.66
N PRO A 44 -0.89 2.90 13.63
CA PRO A 44 0.00 3.92 13.09
C PRO A 44 1.39 3.98 13.77
N ASP A 45 1.45 3.65 15.07
CA ASP A 45 2.72 3.66 15.82
C ASP A 45 3.67 2.51 15.41
N ASP A 46 3.13 1.44 14.83
CA ASP A 46 3.90 0.28 14.35
C ASP A 46 4.43 0.51 12.92
N LEU A 47 4.09 1.63 12.27
CA LEU A 47 4.51 1.98 10.92
C LEU A 47 5.78 2.83 10.93
N GLU A 48 6.75 2.41 10.11
CA GLU A 48 7.94 3.19 9.82
C GLU A 48 7.74 4.04 8.56
N ALA A 49 7.21 3.43 7.49
CA ALA A 49 7.00 4.10 6.23
C ALA A 49 5.89 3.43 5.40
N ILE A 50 5.29 4.22 4.49
CA ILE A 50 4.44 3.75 3.41
C ILE A 50 4.89 4.43 2.12
N GLU A 51 5.15 3.66 1.07
CA GLU A 51 5.47 4.16 -0.26
C GLU A 51 4.48 3.60 -1.29
N ILE A 52 4.10 4.44 -2.24
CA ILE A 52 3.13 4.13 -3.28
C ILE A 52 3.77 4.36 -4.65
N TYR A 53 3.79 3.31 -5.46
CA TYR A 53 4.36 3.32 -6.79
C TYR A 53 3.30 2.99 -7.84
N HIS A 54 3.38 3.66 -8.99
CA HIS A 54 2.43 3.51 -10.09
C HIS A 54 3.17 3.14 -11.38
N GLY A 55 2.71 2.07 -12.01
CA GLY A 55 3.16 1.61 -13.32
C GLY A 55 4.68 1.48 -13.40
N PRO A 56 5.36 2.17 -14.34
CA PRO A 56 6.80 2.03 -14.52
C PRO A 56 7.67 2.52 -13.35
N SER A 57 7.12 3.23 -12.36
CA SER A 57 7.91 3.68 -11.20
C SER A 57 8.10 2.59 -10.14
N VAL A 58 7.38 1.46 -10.27
CA VAL A 58 7.50 0.33 -9.35
C VAL A 58 8.92 -0.25 -9.40
N PRO A 59 9.61 -0.38 -8.25
CA PRO A 59 10.92 -1.03 -8.21
C PRO A 59 10.86 -2.45 -8.77
N ILE A 60 11.94 -2.89 -9.42
CA ILE A 60 11.94 -4.13 -10.20
C ILE A 60 11.65 -5.36 -9.34
N GLU A 61 12.07 -5.36 -8.08
CA GLU A 61 11.80 -6.40 -7.09
C GLU A 61 10.30 -6.55 -6.74
N TYR A 62 9.48 -5.52 -7.01
CA TYR A 62 8.03 -5.51 -6.78
C TYR A 62 7.22 -5.45 -8.08
N SER A 63 7.87 -5.57 -9.24
CA SER A 63 7.24 -5.44 -10.57
C SER A 63 6.49 -6.71 -11.02
N GLN A 64 5.88 -7.44 -10.08
CA GLN A 64 5.15 -8.67 -10.40
C GLN A 64 4.04 -8.42 -11.41
N LEU A 65 4.01 -9.25 -12.45
CA LEU A 65 3.16 -9.02 -13.61
C LEU A 65 1.73 -9.53 -13.41
N VAL A 66 1.48 -10.48 -12.49
CA VAL A 66 0.19 -11.14 -12.32
C VAL A 66 -0.04 -11.50 -10.85
N ASP A 67 -1.21 -11.13 -10.30
CA ASP A 67 -1.69 -11.55 -8.99
C ASP A 67 -2.30 -12.96 -9.04
N PRO A 68 -2.51 -13.65 -7.91
CA PRO A 68 -3.06 -15.02 -7.90
C PRO A 68 -4.45 -15.14 -8.52
N ASP A 69 -5.20 -14.04 -8.60
CA ASP A 69 -6.52 -13.96 -9.23
C ASP A 69 -6.45 -13.67 -10.74
N GLY A 70 -5.25 -13.58 -11.31
CA GLY A 70 -5.02 -13.34 -12.73
C GLY A 70 -5.10 -11.87 -13.15
N VAL A 71 -5.25 -10.94 -12.20
CA VAL A 71 -5.25 -9.49 -12.49
C VAL A 71 -3.82 -8.96 -12.45
N ASN A 72 -3.44 -8.15 -13.42
CA ASN A 72 -2.13 -7.50 -13.42
C ASN A 72 -2.18 -6.26 -12.53
N PRO A 73 -1.35 -6.17 -11.49
CA PRO A 73 -1.32 -4.97 -10.67
C PRO A 73 -0.76 -3.81 -11.49
N CYS A 74 -1.35 -2.63 -11.30
CA CYS A 74 -0.92 -1.41 -11.98
C CYS A 74 0.14 -0.64 -11.18
N GLY A 75 0.57 -1.16 -10.03
CA GLY A 75 1.42 -0.47 -9.09
C GLY A 75 1.62 -1.27 -7.80
N ALA A 76 2.37 -0.71 -6.86
CA ALA A 76 2.70 -1.36 -5.59
C ALA A 76 2.50 -0.40 -4.41
N ILE A 77 2.10 -0.95 -3.27
CA ILE A 77 2.12 -0.29 -1.96
C ILE A 77 3.13 -1.05 -1.11
N LEU A 78 4.17 -0.35 -0.66
CA LEU A 78 5.20 -0.91 0.21
C LEU A 78 4.98 -0.36 1.61
N ILE A 79 4.93 -1.26 2.59
CA ILE A 79 4.64 -0.97 3.99
C ILE A 79 5.80 -1.50 4.81
N TRP A 80 6.41 -0.64 5.61
CA TRP A 80 7.49 -1.01 6.53
C TRP A 80 7.02 -0.87 7.96
N THR A 81 7.19 -1.93 8.74
CA THR A 81 6.98 -1.88 10.18
C THR A 81 8.21 -1.32 10.88
N ARG A 82 7.98 -0.59 11.97
CA ARG A 82 9.06 -0.10 12.80
C ARG A 82 9.78 -1.27 13.45
N ARG A 83 11.12 -1.19 13.48
CA ARG A 83 11.95 -2.10 14.25
C ARG A 83 12.43 -1.40 15.51
N ASP A 84 12.29 -2.08 16.65
CA ASP A 84 12.83 -1.65 17.93
C ASP A 84 14.37 -1.78 17.99
#